data_AF-A0A293N0H9-F1
#
_entry.id   AF-A0A293N0H9-F1
#
_cell.length_a   1.000
_cell.length_b   1.000
_cell.length_c   1.000
_cell.angle_alpha   90.00
_cell.angle_beta   90.00
_cell.angle_gamma   90.00
#
_symmetry.space_group_name_H-M   'P 1'
#
loop_
_entity.id
_entity.type
_entity.pdbx_description
1 polymer ?
#
loop_
_entity_poly.entity_id
_entity_poly.type
_entity_poly.pdbx_seq_one_letter_code
_entity_poly.pdbx_strand_id
1 'polypeptide(L)'
;MKYSNVVINLIGKEVETRNFSFDEVHVKAAQRIARIARESGVQKLIHFSALNAAENPKPVVKPSGSKFLASKWLGEQVVREEFPGAIIFRPSDMYEHTDRFLTYYASPFRRNWNWIPLWKRGKGIYKQPVFVADVAAGVVNAIFEEDNAGATYQAVGPRRYELGELVDFMFRIMRREPKDGYLRYDMRLDPFFLARVQVNEMFSKYPLLSWERLEREHTSDEVVYELPTLENLKVPLTLVEDRFPYELKYWRDEAYFDPDIAQFERVKPPPIVPE
;
A
#
# COMPACT_ATOMS: atom_id res chain seq x y z
N MET A 1 4.04 -27.91 -2.06
CA MET A 1 5.45 -27.60 -1.76
C MET A 1 6.42 -28.76 -2.02
N LYS A 2 5.95 -30.01 -2.20
CA LYS A 2 6.79 -31.22 -2.38
C LYS A 2 7.94 -31.12 -3.40
N TYR A 3 7.81 -30.30 -4.44
CA TYR A 3 8.84 -30.11 -5.48
C TYR A 3 9.28 -28.64 -5.64
N SER A 4 8.98 -27.80 -4.65
CA SER A 4 9.27 -26.36 -4.70
C SER A 4 10.61 -26.08 -4.03
N ASN A 5 11.56 -25.49 -4.75
CA ASN A 5 12.79 -24.94 -4.17
C ASN A 5 12.56 -23.56 -3.53
N VAL A 6 11.63 -22.79 -4.09
CA VAL A 6 11.24 -21.46 -3.61
C VAL A 6 9.73 -21.42 -3.36
N VAL A 7 9.32 -20.78 -2.27
CA VAL A 7 7.91 -20.54 -1.94
C VAL A 7 7.72 -19.05 -1.69
N ILE A 8 6.77 -18.43 -2.39
CA ILE A 8 6.42 -17.01 -2.22
C ILE A 8 5.00 -16.95 -1.65
N ASN A 9 4.84 -16.32 -0.49
CA ASN A 9 3.56 -16.15 0.17
C ASN A 9 3.06 -14.71 0.00
N LEU A 10 2.06 -14.54 -0.88
CA LEU A 10 1.32 -13.29 -1.12
C LEU A 10 -0.09 -13.31 -0.50
N ILE A 11 -0.41 -14.30 0.32
CA ILE A 11 -1.74 -14.40 0.93
C ILE A 11 -1.92 -13.23 1.91
N GLY A 12 -3.00 -12.48 1.70
CA GLY A 12 -3.36 -11.37 2.56
C GLY A 12 -4.71 -10.79 2.20
N LYS A 13 -5.36 -10.18 3.18
CA LYS A 13 -6.58 -9.41 2.99
C LYS A 13 -6.51 -8.12 3.79
N GLU A 14 -7.03 -7.05 3.21
CA GLU A 14 -7.07 -5.72 3.86
C GLU A 14 -8.33 -5.52 4.71
N VAL A 15 -9.32 -6.40 4.56
CA VAL A 15 -10.58 -6.40 5.29
C VAL A 15 -10.90 -7.81 5.72
N GLU A 16 -11.40 -7.97 6.93
CA GLU A 16 -11.89 -9.27 7.40
C GLU A 16 -13.10 -9.68 6.58
N THR A 17 -13.21 -10.98 6.32
CA THR A 17 -14.39 -11.53 5.66
C THR A 17 -15.17 -12.35 6.67
N ARG A 18 -16.46 -12.59 6.41
CA ARG A 18 -17.32 -13.37 7.31
C ARG A 18 -16.73 -14.73 7.72
N ASN A 19 -15.94 -15.34 6.83
CA ASN A 19 -15.40 -16.69 7.04
C ASN A 19 -13.91 -16.70 7.41
N PHE A 20 -13.21 -15.57 7.26
CA PHE A 20 -11.77 -15.49 7.47
C PHE A 20 -11.41 -14.18 8.15
N SER A 21 -10.93 -14.28 9.38
CA SER A 21 -10.40 -13.16 10.18
C SER A 21 -8.95 -12.82 9.81
N PHE A 22 -8.44 -11.68 10.28
CA PHE A 22 -7.04 -11.32 10.07
C PHE A 22 -6.08 -12.31 10.72
N ASP A 23 -6.42 -12.85 11.90
CA ASP A 23 -5.63 -13.88 12.58
C ASP A 23 -5.50 -15.15 11.71
N GLU A 24 -6.61 -15.60 11.13
CA GLU A 24 -6.59 -16.79 10.28
C GLU A 24 -5.78 -16.60 9.01
N VAL A 25 -5.87 -15.42 8.39
CA VAL A 25 -5.22 -15.14 7.09
C VAL A 25 -3.74 -14.75 7.25
N HIS A 26 -3.41 -13.91 8.23
CA HIS A 26 -2.05 -13.37 8.37
C HIS A 26 -1.18 -14.15 9.34
N VAL A 27 -1.78 -14.81 10.36
CA VAL A 27 -1.02 -15.55 11.37
C VAL A 27 -1.08 -17.05 11.08
N LYS A 28 -2.24 -17.67 11.23
CA LYS A 28 -2.38 -19.14 11.13
C LYS A 28 -2.01 -19.69 9.76
N ALA A 29 -2.44 -19.02 8.67
CA ALA A 29 -2.09 -19.45 7.32
C ALA A 29 -0.59 -19.26 7.03
N ALA A 30 0.00 -18.15 7.47
CA ALA A 30 1.43 -17.88 7.28
C ALA A 30 2.29 -18.88 8.07
N GLN A 31 1.94 -19.15 9.33
CA GLN A 31 2.58 -20.18 10.15
C GLN A 31 2.51 -21.56 9.48
N ARG A 32 1.33 -21.94 8.98
CA ARG A 32 1.16 -23.23 8.28
C ARG A 32 2.03 -23.33 7.04
N ILE A 33 2.11 -22.25 6.24
CA ILE A 33 2.98 -22.19 5.06
C ILE A 33 4.44 -22.32 5.46
N ALA A 34 4.90 -21.57 6.48
CA ALA A 34 6.28 -21.60 6.94
C ALA A 34 6.69 -22.97 7.48
N ARG A 35 5.83 -23.58 8.31
CA ARG A 35 6.05 -24.93 8.84
C ARG A 35 6.15 -25.99 7.73
N ILE A 36 5.20 -25.99 6.79
CA ILE A 36 5.21 -26.95 5.67
C ILE A 36 6.40 -26.70 4.74
N ALA A 37 6.81 -25.44 4.54
CA ALA A 37 7.98 -25.09 3.75
C ALA A 37 9.26 -25.65 4.39
N ARG A 38 9.41 -25.51 5.71
CA ARG A 38 10.51 -26.12 6.47
C ARG A 38 10.49 -27.64 6.33
N GLU A 39 9.35 -28.28 6.60
CA GLU A 39 9.18 -29.74 6.52
C GLU A 39 9.46 -30.29 5.11
N SER A 40 9.17 -29.51 4.07
CA SER A 40 9.41 -29.87 2.67
C SER A 40 10.84 -29.59 2.19
N GLY A 41 11.71 -29.01 3.03
CA GLY A 41 13.08 -28.67 2.65
C GLY A 41 13.17 -27.54 1.61
N VAL A 42 12.23 -26.60 1.62
CA VAL A 42 12.25 -25.41 0.73
C VAL A 42 13.52 -24.60 1.04
N GLN A 43 14.25 -24.20 0.00
CA GLN A 43 15.50 -23.44 0.17
C GLN A 43 15.23 -21.98 0.54
N LYS A 44 14.25 -21.35 -0.12
CA LYS A 44 13.87 -19.96 0.13
C LYS A 44 12.37 -19.79 0.33
N LEU A 45 12.00 -19.26 1.48
CA LEU A 45 10.65 -18.79 1.76
C LEU A 45 10.64 -17.27 1.72
N ILE A 46 9.79 -16.70 0.87
CA ILE A 46 9.55 -15.26 0.77
C ILE A 46 8.15 -14.98 1.32
N HIS A 47 8.05 -14.09 2.31
CA HIS A 47 6.80 -13.71 2.94
C HIS A 47 6.52 -12.21 2.79
N PHE A 48 5.29 -11.87 2.42
CA PHE A 48 4.85 -10.48 2.27
C PHE A 48 4.07 -9.98 3.48
N SER A 49 4.61 -8.94 4.09
CA SER A 49 4.00 -8.19 5.19
C SER A 49 3.55 -6.80 4.70
N ALA A 50 3.76 -5.76 5.50
CA ALA A 50 3.48 -4.35 5.21
C ALA A 50 4.56 -3.47 5.85
N LEU A 51 4.85 -2.30 5.29
CA LEU A 51 5.88 -1.37 5.80
C LEU A 51 5.68 -1.04 7.28
N ASN A 52 4.50 -0.54 7.63
CA ASN A 52 4.17 -0.07 8.97
C ASN A 52 3.69 -1.21 9.89
N ALA A 53 4.08 -2.46 9.63
CA ALA A 53 3.72 -3.59 10.49
C ALA A 53 4.38 -3.45 11.87
N ALA A 54 3.56 -3.30 12.91
CA ALA A 54 4.01 -3.13 14.29
C ALA A 54 3.06 -3.87 15.25
N GLU A 55 3.57 -4.32 16.39
CA GLU A 55 2.76 -4.99 17.43
C GLU A 55 1.61 -4.09 17.93
N ASN A 56 1.93 -2.84 18.23
CA ASN A 56 0.99 -1.83 18.71
C ASN A 56 0.98 -0.62 17.76
N PRO A 57 0.29 -0.71 16.61
CA PRO A 57 0.29 0.35 15.62
C PRO A 57 -0.39 1.61 16.18
N LYS A 58 0.26 2.77 15.98
CA LYS A 58 -0.21 4.05 16.51
C LYS A 58 -1.57 4.44 15.91
N PRO A 59 -2.60 4.69 16.74
CA PRO A 59 -3.91 5.07 16.25
C PRO A 59 -3.91 6.49 15.64
N VAL A 60 -4.49 6.64 14.45
CA VAL A 60 -4.66 7.92 13.75
C VAL A 60 -6.13 8.31 13.65
N VAL A 61 -6.92 7.48 12.96
CA VAL A 61 -8.36 7.64 12.72
C VAL A 61 -9.15 6.75 13.68
N LYS A 62 -8.71 5.50 13.84
CA LYS A 62 -9.34 4.46 14.66
C LYS A 62 -8.67 4.38 16.03
N PRO A 63 -9.42 4.51 17.15
CA PRO A 63 -8.84 4.53 18.49
C PRO A 63 -8.00 3.29 18.86
N SER A 64 -8.34 2.13 18.31
CA SER A 64 -7.64 0.86 18.54
C SER A 64 -6.51 0.58 17.54
N GLY A 65 -6.15 1.54 16.70
CA GLY A 65 -5.14 1.37 15.65
C GLY A 65 -5.57 0.39 14.56
N SER A 66 -4.65 0.09 13.64
CA SER A 66 -4.88 -0.85 12.55
C SER A 66 -4.73 -2.30 13.02
N LYS A 67 -5.81 -3.09 12.95
CA LYS A 67 -5.73 -4.54 13.21
C LYS A 67 -4.94 -5.26 12.11
N PHE A 68 -5.01 -4.76 10.88
CA PHE A 68 -4.26 -5.27 9.75
C PHE A 68 -2.75 -5.20 10.02
N LEU A 69 -2.23 -4.03 10.40
CA LEU A 69 -0.79 -3.85 10.67
C LEU A 69 -0.31 -4.71 11.85
N ALA A 70 -1.10 -4.80 12.92
CA ALA A 70 -0.81 -5.68 14.05
C ALA A 70 -0.77 -7.17 13.64
N SER A 71 -1.76 -7.62 12.86
CA SER A 71 -1.81 -9.01 12.38
C SER A 71 -0.69 -9.35 11.41
N LYS A 72 -0.23 -8.37 10.59
CA LYS A 72 0.93 -8.53 9.72
C LYS A 72 2.22 -8.67 10.53
N TRP A 73 2.40 -7.86 11.57
CA TRP A 73 3.54 -8.00 12.48
C TRP A 73 3.57 -9.37 13.17
N LEU A 74 2.44 -9.84 13.70
CA LEU A 74 2.32 -11.18 14.28
C LEU A 74 2.64 -12.28 13.26
N GLY A 75 2.16 -12.13 12.02
CA GLY A 75 2.46 -13.01 10.90
C GLY A 75 3.96 -13.12 10.63
N GLU A 76 4.68 -12.00 10.69
CA GLU A 76 6.14 -12.01 10.54
C GLU A 76 6.83 -12.78 11.66
N GLN A 77 6.41 -12.61 12.92
CA GLN A 77 7.02 -13.31 14.06
C GLN A 77 6.84 -14.83 13.92
N VAL A 78 5.62 -15.30 13.66
CA VAL A 78 5.36 -16.75 13.53
C VAL A 78 6.06 -17.36 12.30
N VAL A 79 6.20 -16.61 11.20
CA VAL A 79 6.97 -17.06 10.03
C VAL A 79 8.45 -17.17 10.38
N ARG A 80 8.99 -16.20 11.13
CA ARG A 80 10.38 -16.22 11.58
C ARG A 80 10.68 -17.36 12.54
N GLU A 81 9.76 -17.64 13.45
CA GLU A 81 9.86 -18.76 14.39
C GLU A 81 9.88 -20.11 13.66
N GLU A 82 8.97 -20.31 12.70
CA GLU A 82 8.88 -21.58 11.98
C GLU A 82 9.97 -21.75 10.91
N PHE A 83 10.38 -20.66 10.26
CA PHE A 83 11.38 -20.64 9.20
C PHE A 83 12.33 -19.43 9.42
N PRO A 84 13.40 -19.58 10.23
CA PRO A 84 14.30 -18.48 10.58
C PRO A 84 14.97 -17.80 9.39
N GLY A 85 15.28 -18.57 8.33
CA GLY A 85 15.87 -18.06 7.09
C GLY A 85 14.89 -17.34 6.16
N ALA A 86 13.64 -17.10 6.58
CA ALA A 86 12.61 -16.54 5.71
C ALA A 86 12.95 -15.09 5.36
N ILE A 87 12.79 -14.75 4.08
CA ILE A 87 12.96 -13.39 3.58
C ILE A 87 11.60 -12.69 3.71
N ILE A 88 11.57 -11.56 4.40
CA ILE A 88 10.33 -10.80 4.60
C ILE A 88 10.39 -9.52 3.77
N PHE A 89 9.39 -9.32 2.90
CA PHE A 89 9.19 -8.04 2.22
C PHE A 89 8.13 -7.24 2.95
N ARG A 90 8.47 -6.00 3.30
CA ARG A 90 7.59 -5.00 3.90
C ARG A 90 7.33 -3.88 2.87
N PRO A 91 6.36 -4.06 1.97
CA PRO A 91 6.03 -3.04 0.97
C PRO A 91 5.27 -1.87 1.60
N SER A 92 5.56 -0.67 1.10
CA SER A 92 4.70 0.51 1.26
C SER A 92 3.45 0.38 0.39
N ASP A 93 2.67 1.46 0.28
CA ASP A 93 1.53 1.49 -0.63
C ASP A 93 2.00 1.25 -2.08
N MET A 94 1.67 0.06 -2.59
CA MET A 94 2.03 -0.36 -3.94
C MET A 94 1.06 0.20 -4.97
N TYR A 95 1.58 0.63 -6.12
CA TYR A 95 0.76 1.16 -7.21
C TYR A 95 1.03 0.50 -8.56
N GLU A 96 -0.03 0.39 -9.37
CA GLU A 96 -0.10 -0.17 -10.73
C GLU A 96 -1.49 0.13 -11.33
N HIS A 97 -1.70 -0.22 -12.59
CA HIS A 97 -2.94 0.04 -13.32
C HIS A 97 -4.22 -0.43 -12.62
N THR A 98 -4.16 -1.61 -11.98
CA THR A 98 -5.30 -2.23 -11.28
C THR A 98 -5.06 -2.37 -9.78
N ASP A 99 -4.23 -1.49 -9.21
CA ASP A 99 -3.95 -1.51 -7.78
C ASP A 99 -5.18 -1.15 -6.93
N ARG A 100 -5.03 -1.25 -5.61
CA ARG A 100 -6.03 -0.77 -4.64
C ARG A 100 -5.68 0.58 -4.02
N PHE A 101 -4.52 1.17 -4.30
CA PHE A 101 -4.10 2.47 -3.78
C PHE A 101 -4.60 3.63 -4.67
N LEU A 102 -4.15 3.73 -5.91
CA LEU A 102 -4.63 4.69 -6.91
C LEU A 102 -6.13 4.52 -7.14
N THR A 103 -6.61 3.28 -7.31
CA THR A 103 -8.06 3.02 -7.51
C THR A 103 -8.88 3.51 -6.32
N TYR A 104 -8.34 3.44 -5.10
CA TYR A 104 -9.04 3.92 -3.92
C TYR A 104 -9.26 5.45 -3.98
N TYR A 105 -8.25 6.23 -4.36
CA TYR A 105 -8.39 7.69 -4.48
C TYR A 105 -9.16 8.13 -5.73
N ALA A 106 -9.02 7.42 -6.84
CA ALA A 106 -9.73 7.72 -8.09
C ALA A 106 -11.23 7.38 -8.02
N SER A 107 -11.59 6.37 -7.22
CA SER A 107 -12.96 5.87 -7.10
C SER A 107 -13.96 6.94 -6.66
N PRO A 108 -15.12 7.06 -7.31
CA PRO A 108 -16.23 7.92 -6.85
C PRO A 108 -16.65 7.62 -5.41
N PHE A 109 -16.56 6.36 -4.96
CA PHE A 109 -16.92 5.97 -3.60
C PHE A 109 -16.08 6.67 -2.54
N ARG A 110 -14.84 7.05 -2.86
CA ARG A 110 -13.94 7.73 -1.93
C ARG A 110 -14.27 9.20 -1.70
N ARG A 111 -15.09 9.79 -2.58
CA ARG A 111 -15.35 11.22 -2.68
C ARG A 111 -16.70 11.58 -2.09
N ASN A 112 -16.87 12.85 -1.75
CA ASN A 112 -18.17 13.47 -1.56
C ASN A 112 -18.34 14.49 -2.67
N TRP A 113 -19.11 14.16 -3.70
CA TRP A 113 -19.10 14.89 -4.98
C TRP A 113 -17.67 15.00 -5.54
N ASN A 114 -17.19 16.22 -5.79
CA ASN A 114 -15.84 16.50 -6.28
C ASN A 114 -14.84 16.71 -5.15
N TRP A 115 -15.25 16.49 -3.90
CA TRP A 115 -14.42 16.76 -2.73
C TRP A 115 -13.79 15.49 -2.15
N ILE A 116 -12.54 15.61 -1.68
CA ILE A 116 -11.79 14.51 -1.08
C ILE A 116 -11.65 14.70 0.44
N PRO A 117 -12.29 13.84 1.25
CA PRO A 117 -12.10 13.84 2.69
C PRO A 117 -10.76 13.20 3.05
N LEU A 118 -9.80 13.95 3.59
CA LEU A 118 -8.58 13.39 4.19
C LEU A 118 -8.48 13.79 5.67
N TRP A 119 -7.88 12.93 6.49
CA TRP A 119 -7.57 13.26 7.88
C TRP A 119 -6.64 14.47 7.94
N LYS A 120 -7.06 15.55 8.61
CA LYS A 120 -6.31 16.81 8.66
C LYS A 120 -5.94 17.34 7.26
N ARG A 121 -6.76 17.07 6.24
CA ARG A 121 -6.46 17.39 4.83
C ARG A 121 -5.15 16.74 4.33
N GLY A 122 -4.76 15.59 4.86
CA GLY A 122 -3.54 14.89 4.47
C GLY A 122 -2.25 15.55 4.97
N LYS A 123 -2.34 16.57 5.84
CA LYS A 123 -1.18 17.29 6.36
C LYS A 123 -0.47 16.53 7.47
N GLY A 124 0.86 16.50 7.41
CA GLY A 124 1.72 15.77 8.36
C GLY A 124 1.59 14.24 8.27
N ILE A 125 1.02 13.74 7.16
CA ILE A 125 0.96 12.33 6.83
C ILE A 125 1.86 12.13 5.62
N TYR A 126 2.83 11.22 5.72
CA TYR A 126 3.82 11.02 4.67
C TYR A 126 3.70 9.63 4.07
N LYS A 127 3.83 9.54 2.74
CA LYS A 127 3.73 8.30 1.98
C LYS A 127 4.89 8.16 1.01
N GLN A 128 5.40 6.94 0.86
CA GLN A 128 6.52 6.62 -0.04
C GLN A 128 6.12 5.44 -0.94
N PRO A 129 5.14 5.64 -1.83
CA PRO A 129 4.52 4.56 -2.60
C PRO A 129 5.50 3.95 -3.59
N VAL A 130 5.41 2.64 -3.79
CA VAL A 130 6.35 1.84 -4.59
C VAL A 130 5.67 1.23 -5.82
N PHE A 131 6.37 1.18 -6.96
CA PHE A 131 5.81 0.58 -8.17
C PHE A 131 5.84 -0.95 -8.06
N VAL A 132 4.73 -1.62 -8.39
CA VAL A 132 4.60 -3.09 -8.25
C VAL A 132 5.68 -3.85 -9.01
N ALA A 133 6.06 -3.40 -10.21
CA ALA A 133 7.09 -4.08 -11.01
C ALA A 133 8.47 -4.03 -10.35
N ASP A 134 8.80 -2.94 -9.64
CA ASP A 134 10.07 -2.80 -8.91
C ASP A 134 10.11 -3.78 -7.73
N VAL A 135 8.99 -3.93 -7.02
CA VAL A 135 8.87 -4.94 -5.94
C VAL A 135 9.03 -6.34 -6.51
N ALA A 136 8.39 -6.64 -7.64
CA ALA A 136 8.52 -7.93 -8.30
C ALA A 136 9.97 -8.21 -8.75
N ALA A 137 10.66 -7.23 -9.31
CA ALA A 137 12.09 -7.33 -9.65
C ALA A 137 12.95 -7.57 -8.40
N GLY A 138 12.64 -6.88 -7.29
CA GLY A 138 13.30 -7.09 -6.00
C GLY A 138 13.11 -8.51 -5.47
N VAL A 139 11.89 -9.06 -5.54
CA VAL A 139 11.63 -10.45 -5.16
C VAL A 139 12.48 -11.41 -5.99
N VAL A 140 12.53 -11.21 -7.31
CA VAL A 140 13.35 -12.06 -8.20
C VAL A 140 14.82 -11.96 -7.83
N ASN A 141 15.35 -10.76 -7.63
CA ASN A 141 16.75 -10.58 -7.24
C ASN A 141 17.05 -11.21 -5.88
N ALA A 142 16.14 -11.09 -4.91
CA ALA A 142 16.27 -11.73 -3.61
C ALA A 142 16.26 -13.27 -3.68
N ILE A 143 15.61 -13.87 -4.68
CA ILE A 143 15.66 -15.32 -4.91
C ILE A 143 17.07 -15.76 -5.32
N PHE A 144 17.81 -14.95 -6.07
CA PHE A 144 19.15 -15.31 -6.56
C PHE A 144 20.29 -14.83 -5.65
N GLU A 145 20.05 -13.90 -4.73
CA GLU A 145 21.06 -13.40 -3.78
C GLU A 145 21.42 -14.46 -2.72
N GLU A 146 22.69 -14.82 -2.52
CA GLU A 146 23.06 -15.94 -1.64
C GLU A 146 23.00 -15.56 -0.14
N ASP A 147 23.35 -14.32 0.22
CA ASP A 147 23.55 -13.88 1.61
C ASP A 147 22.37 -13.06 2.16
N ASN A 148 21.13 -13.49 1.90
CA ASN A 148 19.94 -12.79 2.37
C ASN A 148 18.96 -13.63 3.19
N ALA A 149 19.37 -14.81 3.64
CA ALA A 149 18.55 -15.62 4.53
C ALA A 149 18.21 -14.84 5.81
N GLY A 150 16.93 -14.75 6.14
CA GLY A 150 16.46 -13.98 7.30
C GLY A 150 16.42 -12.46 7.09
N ALA A 151 16.73 -11.94 5.90
CA ALA A 151 16.65 -10.51 5.64
C ALA A 151 15.19 -10.00 5.68
N THR A 152 15.02 -8.74 6.08
CA THR A 152 13.75 -8.02 5.98
C THR A 152 13.95 -6.81 5.08
N TYR A 153 13.37 -6.86 3.89
CA TYR A 153 13.47 -5.79 2.90
C TYR A 153 12.30 -4.82 3.02
N GLN A 154 12.61 -3.53 3.16
CA GLN A 154 11.61 -2.47 3.06
C GLN A 154 11.45 -2.10 1.59
N ALA A 155 10.28 -2.42 1.04
CA ALA A 155 9.96 -2.10 -0.34
C ALA A 155 9.26 -0.75 -0.41
N VAL A 156 10.08 0.31 -0.49
CA VAL A 156 9.65 1.72 -0.53
C VAL A 156 10.00 2.34 -1.88
N GLY A 157 9.21 3.32 -2.31
CA GLY A 157 9.51 4.09 -3.51
C GLY A 157 10.70 5.03 -3.35
N PRO A 158 11.15 5.67 -4.45
CA PRO A 158 12.36 6.51 -4.44
C PRO A 158 12.19 7.87 -3.75
N ARG A 159 10.96 8.31 -3.47
CA ARG A 159 10.66 9.66 -2.97
C ARG A 159 9.50 9.63 -1.99
N ARG A 160 9.60 10.48 -0.97
CA ARG A 160 8.58 10.67 0.07
C ARG A 160 7.73 11.90 -0.21
N TYR A 161 6.42 11.75 -0.05
CA TYR A 161 5.44 12.81 -0.32
C TYR A 161 4.52 13.03 0.87
N GLU A 162 4.06 14.26 1.06
CA GLU A 162 2.91 14.51 1.93
C GLU A 162 1.65 13.97 1.24
N LEU A 163 0.82 13.21 1.97
CA LEU A 163 -0.35 12.53 1.44
C LEU A 163 -1.29 13.50 0.73
N GLY A 164 -1.47 14.68 1.32
CA GLY A 164 -2.26 15.73 0.69
C GLY A 164 -1.74 16.04 -0.72
N GLU A 165 -0.49 16.46 -0.82
CA GLU A 165 0.14 16.88 -2.07
C GLU A 165 0.16 15.76 -3.11
N LEU A 166 0.36 14.52 -2.66
CA LEU A 166 0.29 13.33 -3.49
C LEU A 166 -1.12 13.13 -4.08
N VAL A 167 -2.18 13.27 -3.26
CA VAL A 167 -3.57 13.18 -3.73
C VAL A 167 -3.89 14.34 -4.68
N ASP A 168 -3.48 15.58 -4.38
CA ASP A 168 -3.67 16.72 -5.28
C ASP A 168 -2.96 16.49 -6.62
N PHE A 169 -1.79 15.84 -6.62
CA PHE A 169 -1.12 15.43 -7.85
C PHE A 169 -1.92 14.39 -8.64
N MET A 170 -2.47 13.36 -8.00
CA MET A 170 -3.35 12.39 -8.67
C MET A 170 -4.56 13.07 -9.33
N PHE A 171 -5.22 14.00 -8.63
CA PHE A 171 -6.38 14.71 -9.15
C PHE A 171 -6.05 15.65 -10.31
N ARG A 172 -4.90 16.33 -10.25
CA ARG A 172 -4.39 17.11 -11.39
C ARG A 172 -4.11 16.22 -12.62
N ILE A 173 -3.52 15.03 -12.44
CA ILE A 173 -3.32 14.05 -13.53
C ILE A 173 -4.65 13.58 -14.13
N MET A 174 -5.66 13.41 -13.29
CA MET A 174 -7.02 13.05 -13.72
C MET A 174 -7.79 14.23 -14.34
N ARG A 175 -7.19 15.42 -14.44
CA ARG A 175 -7.80 16.68 -14.91
C ARG A 175 -8.99 17.13 -14.05
N ARG A 176 -8.82 17.02 -12.74
CA ARG A 176 -9.79 17.52 -11.75
C ARG A 176 -9.12 18.57 -10.91
N GLU A 177 -9.39 19.82 -11.25
CA GLU A 177 -8.78 20.98 -10.64
C GLU A 177 -9.80 21.79 -9.82
N PRO A 178 -9.36 22.76 -9.00
CA PRO A 178 -10.29 23.60 -8.24
C PRO A 178 -11.35 24.29 -9.11
N LYS A 179 -11.03 24.59 -10.38
CA LYS A 179 -11.99 25.13 -11.36
C LYS A 179 -13.15 24.18 -11.67
N ASP A 180 -12.93 22.87 -11.55
CA ASP A 180 -13.92 21.80 -11.76
C ASP A 180 -14.63 21.43 -10.44
N GLY A 181 -14.39 22.18 -9.37
CA GLY A 181 -14.95 21.96 -8.04
C GLY A 181 -14.16 20.96 -7.18
N TYR A 182 -12.95 20.59 -7.57
CA TYR A 182 -12.07 19.78 -6.72
C TYR A 182 -11.68 20.53 -5.44
N LEU A 183 -11.89 19.89 -4.29
CA LEU A 183 -11.46 20.43 -3.00
C LEU A 183 -11.10 19.30 -2.05
N ARG A 184 -9.94 19.42 -1.41
CA ARG A 184 -9.60 18.59 -0.24
C ARG A 184 -10.08 19.25 1.04
N TYR A 185 -10.76 18.47 1.88
CA TYR A 185 -11.25 18.94 3.18
C TYR A 185 -10.94 17.95 4.30
N ASP A 186 -11.15 18.39 5.54
CA ASP A 186 -10.86 17.59 6.71
C ASP A 186 -12.02 16.64 7.00
N MET A 187 -11.76 15.34 6.87
CA MET A 187 -12.78 14.30 7.08
C MET A 187 -13.33 14.30 8.52
N ARG A 188 -12.60 14.84 9.50
CA ARG A 188 -13.04 14.90 10.90
C ARG A 188 -14.30 15.74 11.10
N LEU A 189 -14.54 16.67 10.19
CA LEU A 189 -15.66 17.62 10.25
C LEU A 189 -16.88 17.13 9.46
N ASP A 190 -16.80 15.96 8.82
CA ASP A 190 -17.85 15.44 7.95
C ASP A 190 -18.49 14.18 8.52
N PRO A 191 -19.54 14.34 9.34
CA PRO A 191 -20.24 13.20 9.93
C PRO A 191 -20.93 12.33 8.87
N PHE A 192 -21.30 12.87 7.71
CA PHE A 192 -21.96 12.10 6.64
C PHE A 192 -20.98 11.14 5.97
N PHE A 193 -19.74 11.58 5.72
CA PHE A 193 -18.69 10.70 5.21
C PHE A 193 -18.40 9.56 6.20
N LEU A 194 -18.22 9.88 7.48
CA LEU A 194 -17.93 8.89 8.51
C LEU A 194 -19.10 7.90 8.70
N ALA A 195 -20.33 8.39 8.69
CA ALA A 195 -21.52 7.53 8.72
C ALA A 195 -21.58 6.60 7.49
N ARG A 196 -21.25 7.11 6.29
CA ARG A 196 -21.19 6.30 5.06
C ARG A 196 -20.13 5.19 5.16
N VAL A 197 -18.98 5.46 5.75
CA VAL A 197 -17.94 4.45 6.00
C VAL A 197 -18.48 3.35 6.90
N GLN A 198 -19.11 3.73 8.02
CA GLN A 198 -19.69 2.78 8.97
C GLN A 198 -20.77 1.89 8.33
N VAL A 199 -21.65 2.49 7.51
CA VAL A 199 -22.69 1.76 6.77
C VAL A 199 -22.06 0.85 5.72
N ASN A 200 -21.04 1.31 4.99
CA ASN A 200 -20.37 0.49 3.97
C ASN A 200 -19.75 -0.77 4.59
N GLU A 201 -19.10 -0.62 5.75
CA GLU A 201 -18.47 -1.74 6.45
C GLU A 201 -19.49 -2.74 7.01
N MET A 202 -20.68 -2.26 7.43
CA MET A 202 -21.73 -3.13 7.96
C MET A 202 -22.46 -3.94 6.88
N PHE A 203 -22.70 -3.34 5.70
CA PHE A 203 -23.55 -3.94 4.67
C PHE A 203 -22.80 -4.48 3.46
N SER A 204 -21.56 -4.03 3.22
CA SER A 204 -20.78 -4.54 2.08
C SER A 204 -20.02 -5.80 2.45
N LYS A 205 -20.11 -6.82 1.61
CA LYS A 205 -19.28 -8.03 1.73
C LYS A 205 -17.79 -7.73 1.53
N TYR A 206 -17.48 -6.74 0.69
CA TYR A 206 -16.11 -6.29 0.39
C TYR A 206 -16.11 -4.76 0.42
N PRO A 207 -16.04 -4.14 1.61
CA PRO A 207 -16.11 -2.70 1.73
C PRO A 207 -14.90 -2.05 1.06
N LEU A 208 -15.14 -1.21 0.05
CA LEU A 208 -14.11 -0.35 -0.52
C LEU A 208 -13.76 0.79 0.44
N LEU A 209 -14.72 1.20 1.27
CA LEU A 209 -14.55 2.14 2.37
C LEU A 209 -14.72 1.39 3.70
N SER A 210 -13.62 1.22 4.43
CA SER A 210 -13.64 0.67 5.78
C SER A 210 -12.84 1.58 6.72
N TRP A 211 -13.14 1.49 8.01
CA TRP A 211 -12.36 2.15 9.04
C TRP A 211 -10.90 1.68 9.04
N GLU A 212 -10.69 0.40 8.79
CA GLU A 212 -9.36 -0.20 8.69
C GLU A 212 -8.56 0.39 7.52
N ARG A 213 -9.20 0.58 6.36
CA ARG A 213 -8.54 1.20 5.21
C ARG A 213 -8.23 2.67 5.47
N LEU A 214 -9.17 3.42 6.06
CA LEU A 214 -8.92 4.82 6.43
C LEU A 214 -7.76 4.95 7.42
N GLU A 215 -7.67 4.07 8.41
CA GLU A 215 -6.55 4.07 9.35
C GLU A 215 -5.22 3.94 8.59
N ARG A 216 -5.09 2.90 7.75
CA ARG A 216 -3.85 2.57 7.03
C ARG A 216 -3.40 3.68 6.06
N GLU A 217 -4.33 4.28 5.34
CA GLU A 217 -4.01 5.38 4.41
C GLU A 217 -3.56 6.65 5.13
N HIS A 218 -4.01 6.87 6.37
CA HIS A 218 -3.63 8.05 7.15
C HIS A 218 -2.49 7.78 8.15
N THR A 219 -2.01 6.55 8.26
CA THR A 219 -0.74 6.21 8.91
C THR A 219 0.42 6.65 8.02
N SER A 220 1.35 7.42 8.59
CA SER A 220 2.58 7.80 7.89
C SER A 220 3.49 6.60 7.69
N ASP A 221 4.16 6.57 6.55
CA ASP A 221 5.20 5.59 6.25
C ASP A 221 6.47 5.94 7.04
N GLU A 222 6.95 4.96 7.81
CA GLU A 222 8.16 5.02 8.61
C GLU A 222 9.18 4.03 8.03
N VAL A 223 10.29 4.57 7.52
CA VAL A 223 11.39 3.77 6.95
C VAL A 223 12.48 3.64 8.00
N VAL A 224 12.84 2.40 8.32
CA VAL A 224 13.87 2.06 9.31
C VAL A 224 15.22 1.98 8.61
N TYR A 225 16.16 2.87 8.95
CA TYR A 225 17.45 2.98 8.23
C TYR A 225 18.32 1.72 8.31
N GLU A 226 18.15 0.91 9.36
CA GLU A 226 18.92 -0.32 9.58
C GLU A 226 18.52 -1.47 8.67
N LEU A 227 17.34 -1.41 8.04
CA LEU A 227 16.82 -2.49 7.20
C LEU A 227 17.11 -2.21 5.70
N PRO A 228 17.53 -3.23 4.93
CA PRO A 228 17.81 -3.07 3.52
C PRO A 228 16.56 -2.68 2.72
N THR A 229 16.75 -1.92 1.65
CA THR A 229 15.70 -1.50 0.71
C THR A 229 15.83 -2.25 -0.62
N LEU A 230 14.96 -1.93 -1.58
CA LEU A 230 15.04 -2.50 -2.94
C LEU A 230 16.31 -2.08 -3.69
N GLU A 231 16.93 -0.96 -3.33
CA GLU A 231 18.18 -0.52 -3.94
C GLU A 231 19.33 -1.47 -3.61
N ASN A 232 19.34 -2.06 -2.39
CA ASN A 232 20.30 -3.10 -2.03
C ASN A 232 20.15 -4.36 -2.90
N LEU A 233 18.95 -4.59 -3.44
CA LEU A 233 18.66 -5.66 -4.39
C LEU A 233 18.91 -5.23 -5.85
N LYS A 234 19.60 -4.11 -6.08
CA LYS A 234 19.97 -3.59 -7.42
C LYS A 234 18.77 -3.32 -8.33
N VAL A 235 17.62 -2.97 -7.73
CA VAL A 235 16.41 -2.61 -8.50
C VAL A 235 16.47 -1.12 -8.84
N PRO A 236 16.37 -0.73 -10.13
CA PRO A 236 16.18 0.66 -10.49
C PRO A 236 14.76 1.10 -10.13
N LEU A 237 14.64 2.05 -9.20
CA LEU A 237 13.33 2.50 -8.72
C LEU A 237 12.64 3.45 -9.70
N THR A 238 11.36 3.21 -9.92
CA THR A 238 10.50 3.98 -10.81
C THR A 238 9.93 5.19 -10.07
N LEU A 239 10.09 6.38 -10.66
CA LEU A 239 9.52 7.62 -10.14
C LEU A 239 8.00 7.65 -10.30
N VAL A 240 7.33 8.09 -9.23
CA VAL A 240 5.88 8.29 -9.19
C VAL A 240 5.43 9.28 -10.24
N GLU A 241 6.19 10.36 -10.43
CA GLU A 241 5.84 11.46 -11.32
C GLU A 241 5.88 11.06 -12.79
N ASP A 242 6.74 10.10 -13.13
CA ASP A 242 6.85 9.55 -14.46
C ASP A 242 5.76 8.50 -14.72
N ARG A 243 5.39 7.71 -13.70
CA ARG A 243 4.52 6.54 -13.88
C ARG A 243 3.03 6.84 -13.68
N PHE A 244 2.66 7.69 -12.72
CA PHE A 244 1.25 8.02 -12.45
C PHE A 244 0.46 8.53 -13.66
N PRO A 245 1.02 9.35 -14.58
CA PRO A 245 0.31 9.78 -15.78
C PRO A 245 -0.15 8.63 -16.68
N TYR A 246 0.56 7.50 -16.67
CA TYR A 246 0.18 6.29 -17.40
C TYR A 246 -0.87 5.48 -16.63
N GLU A 247 -0.67 5.29 -15.33
CA GLU A 247 -1.57 4.45 -14.52
C GLU A 247 -2.94 5.09 -14.33
N LEU A 248 -3.00 6.41 -14.13
CA LEU A 248 -4.25 7.15 -13.96
C LEU A 248 -4.93 7.55 -15.27
N LYS A 249 -4.39 7.14 -16.43
CA LYS A 249 -4.94 7.50 -17.75
C LYS A 249 -6.42 7.11 -17.89
N TYR A 250 -6.81 5.97 -17.35
CA TYR A 250 -8.19 5.48 -17.41
C TYR A 250 -9.18 6.36 -16.62
N TRP A 251 -8.70 7.00 -15.55
CA TRP A 251 -9.52 7.84 -14.67
C TRP A 251 -9.52 9.31 -15.07
N ARG A 252 -8.74 9.66 -16.11
CA ARG A 252 -8.58 11.03 -16.59
C ARG A 252 -9.83 11.49 -17.32
N ASP A 253 -10.37 12.63 -16.91
CA ASP A 253 -11.45 13.27 -17.63
C ASP A 253 -10.92 13.70 -19.01
N GLU A 254 -11.72 13.57 -20.07
CA GLU A 254 -11.29 13.89 -21.44
C GLU A 254 -10.13 13.02 -21.97
N ALA A 255 -10.01 11.77 -21.51
CA ALA A 255 -8.98 10.82 -21.93
C ALA A 255 -8.97 10.46 -23.43
N TYR A 256 -10.02 10.81 -24.17
CA TYR A 256 -10.15 10.57 -25.61
C TYR A 256 -9.36 11.58 -26.47
N PHE A 257 -8.97 12.74 -25.92
CA PHE A 257 -8.09 13.66 -26.62
C PHE A 257 -6.64 13.24 -26.51
N ASP A 258 -5.95 13.26 -27.64
CA ASP A 258 -4.51 13.14 -27.68
C ASP A 258 -3.89 14.33 -26.93
N PRO A 259 -3.13 14.10 -25.84
CA PRO A 259 -2.58 15.17 -25.04
C PRO A 259 -1.62 16.08 -25.83
N ASP A 260 -0.94 15.56 -26.85
CA ASP A 260 0.01 16.33 -27.68
C ASP A 260 -0.74 17.24 -28.67
N ILE A 261 -1.91 16.80 -29.14
CA ILE A 261 -2.77 17.59 -30.04
C ILE A 261 -3.55 18.65 -29.26
N ALA A 262 -4.05 18.30 -28.08
CA ALA A 262 -4.88 19.18 -27.26
C ALA A 262 -4.08 20.16 -26.37
N GLN A 263 -2.75 20.13 -26.44
CA GLN A 263 -1.84 21.08 -25.76
C GLN A 263 -2.11 21.23 -24.25
N PHE A 264 -2.47 20.14 -23.57
CA PHE A 264 -2.69 20.21 -22.12
C PHE A 264 -1.38 20.52 -21.39
N GLU A 265 -1.44 21.39 -20.37
CA GLU A 265 -0.27 21.68 -19.53
C GLU A 265 0.26 20.41 -18.87
N ARG A 266 1.59 20.26 -18.86
CA ARG A 266 2.23 19.16 -18.11
C ARG A 266 2.00 19.39 -16.62
N VAL A 267 1.44 18.37 -15.97
CA VAL A 267 1.14 18.42 -14.54
C VAL A 267 2.43 18.55 -13.75
N LYS A 268 2.52 19.58 -12.90
CA LYS A 268 3.69 19.79 -12.03
C LYS A 268 3.80 18.69 -10.98
N PRO A 269 4.99 18.12 -10.74
CA PRO A 269 5.19 17.10 -9.72
C PRO A 269 4.84 17.63 -8.32
N PRO A 270 4.45 16.75 -7.37
CA PRO A 270 4.22 17.16 -6.00
C PRO A 270 5.54 17.54 -5.32
N PRO A 271 5.52 18.45 -4.32
CA PRO A 271 6.69 18.72 -3.50
C PRO A 271 7.19 17.45 -2.80
N ILE A 272 8.50 17.27 -2.82
CA ILE A 272 9.19 16.15 -2.17
C ILE A 272 9.51 16.56 -0.74
N VAL A 273 9.33 15.63 0.20
CA VAL A 273 9.72 15.82 1.60
C VAL A 273 11.10 15.18 1.78
N PRO A 274 12.12 15.93 2.25
CA PRO A 274 13.41 15.34 2.56
C PRO A 274 13.27 14.29 3.68
N GLU A 275 14.10 13.25 3.63
CA GLU A 275 14.13 12.15 4.61
C GLU A 275 14.53 12.60 6.02
#